data_AF-A0A439K969-F1
#
_entry.id   AF-A0A439K969-F1
#
_cell.length_a   1.000
_cell.length_b   1.000
_cell.length_c   1.000
_cell.angle_alpha   90.00
_cell.angle_beta   90.00
_cell.angle_gamma   90.00
#
_symmetry.space_group_name_H-M   'P 1'
#
loop_
_entity.id
_entity.type
_entity.pdbx_description
1 polymer ?
#
loop_
_entity_poly.entity_id
_entity_poly.type
_entity_poly.pdbx_seq_one_letter_code
_entity_poly.pdbx_strand_id
1 'polypeptide(L)'
;GSGFGAWASKQTLMVTNLGVRKPGSSETGFLYCPACGRTEPTGWAEGQLASGKSHRRPYPNHGKQPELCEGRGRAIVLGHEFLTDIALFSFRLSPELHVPAGSTAGRIVLTTIAEALSIAAAGLLDVDAADIGGGHRAALNEGGARGSEVEVFLYDTAPGGAGFVRAAAQDPIDLLKRALEILEGCQCSSSCYACLRSHKNRWDHADLDRHLGATFLRHILYGERPWIPDHVEDRLLDMLQTDLTDGGEKVDRSPDGILSLPAYGGRTLIVSHPLIRDQPGSQRAFNRGRNISDRYLDQLLVDRALPAAVLRALDASSDGEGQDPPFVYSASGVPVYCALSDLSGSGPNLPPTSLFADIPNAPENTFIARLDVETMENTKLGETRPFTKGTWHIFVRADAPGRMPMLIRRTDGKSFQASGKEVTFGSVGASIKESGIDRYRVRYGSLRPTARAEQVNSDAVEFLGAFHKTLGA
;
A
#
# COMPACT_ATOMS: atom_id res chain seq x y z
N GLY A 1 -18.34 -8.99 -3.26
CA GLY A 1 -18.81 -8.41 -1.99
C GLY A 1 -17.71 -8.51 -0.96
N SER A 2 -17.78 -7.67 0.08
CA SER A 2 -16.96 -7.85 1.27
C SER A 2 -17.41 -9.08 2.05
N GLY A 3 -16.51 -9.65 2.84
CA GLY A 3 -16.81 -10.77 3.71
C GLY A 3 -15.58 -11.22 4.48
N PHE A 4 -15.74 -12.23 5.32
CA PHE A 4 -14.62 -12.78 6.07
C PHE A 4 -14.74 -14.30 6.21
N GLY A 5 -13.59 -14.96 6.37
CA GLY A 5 -13.49 -16.32 6.87
C GLY A 5 -12.71 -16.32 8.18
N ALA A 6 -13.07 -17.22 9.09
CA ALA A 6 -12.33 -17.40 10.33
C ALA A 6 -12.09 -18.88 10.59
N TRP A 7 -10.91 -19.22 11.11
CA TRP A 7 -10.61 -20.55 11.62
C TRP A 7 -9.71 -20.45 12.83
N ALA A 8 -9.76 -21.46 13.70
CA ALA A 8 -8.85 -21.59 14.83
C ALA A 8 -8.24 -22.99 14.92
N SER A 9 -6.95 -23.07 15.21
CA SER A 9 -6.26 -24.34 15.43
C SER A 9 -4.96 -24.16 16.21
N LYS A 10 -4.37 -25.28 16.65
CA LYS A 10 -3.05 -25.29 17.27
C LYS A 10 -2.00 -25.19 16.18
N GLN A 11 -1.17 -24.15 16.23
CA GLN A 11 -0.18 -23.89 15.21
C GLN A 11 1.10 -23.36 15.84
N THR A 12 2.20 -23.50 15.10
CA THR A 12 3.45 -22.88 15.48
C THR A 12 3.47 -21.44 15.00
N LEU A 13 3.59 -20.49 15.92
CA LEU A 13 3.71 -19.06 15.62
C LEU A 13 5.18 -18.65 15.63
N MET A 14 5.62 -18.02 14.54
CA MET A 14 6.93 -17.37 14.47
C MET A 14 6.74 -15.85 14.55
N VAL A 15 7.28 -15.24 15.61
CA VAL A 15 7.29 -13.79 15.79
C VAL A 15 8.71 -13.28 15.53
N THR A 16 8.84 -12.29 14.64
CA THR A 16 10.14 -11.70 14.29
C THR A 16 10.26 -10.27 14.79
N ASN A 17 11.34 -9.96 15.49
CA ASN A 17 11.77 -8.60 15.77
C ASN A 17 12.69 -8.10 14.64
N LEU A 18 12.12 -7.28 13.75
CA LEU A 18 12.80 -6.70 12.59
C LEU A 18 13.79 -5.58 12.97
N GLY A 19 13.96 -5.25 14.25
CA GLY A 19 14.89 -4.22 14.72
C GLY A 19 14.63 -2.84 14.10
N VAL A 20 15.68 -2.02 14.03
CA VAL A 20 15.61 -0.67 13.46
C VAL A 20 15.91 -0.72 11.96
N ARG A 21 15.08 -0.05 11.16
CA ARG A 21 15.35 0.15 9.74
C ARG A 21 16.16 1.44 9.56
N LYS A 22 17.35 1.33 8.97
CA LYS A 22 18.11 2.52 8.55
C LYS A 22 17.37 3.19 7.38
N PRO A 23 17.05 4.49 7.43
CA PRO A 23 16.52 5.21 6.28
C PRO A 23 17.39 5.02 5.04
N GLY A 24 16.79 4.66 3.91
CA GLY A 24 17.50 4.39 2.66
C GLY A 24 18.22 3.04 2.56
N SER A 25 18.13 2.16 3.57
CA SER A 25 18.66 0.80 3.52
C SER A 25 17.56 -0.25 3.28
N SER A 26 17.89 -1.29 2.52
CA SER A 26 17.09 -2.52 2.44
C SER A 26 17.29 -3.43 3.66
N GLU A 27 18.38 -3.25 4.41
CA GLU A 27 18.69 -4.06 5.59
C GLU A 27 17.95 -3.55 6.83
N THR A 28 17.30 -4.49 7.52
CA THR A 28 16.59 -4.31 8.80
C THR A 28 17.19 -5.29 9.83
N GLY A 29 17.05 -4.99 11.11
CA GLY A 29 17.41 -5.92 12.19
C GLY A 29 18.63 -5.48 12.99
N PHE A 30 19.53 -6.42 13.22
CA PHE A 30 20.69 -6.27 14.09
C PHE A 30 21.95 -6.76 13.38
N LEU A 31 23.07 -6.10 13.63
CA LEU A 31 24.40 -6.64 13.36
C LEU A 31 24.78 -7.57 14.50
N TYR A 32 25.10 -8.82 14.17
CA TYR A 32 25.52 -9.85 15.12
C TYR A 32 26.89 -10.40 14.74
N CYS A 33 27.81 -10.45 15.70
CA CYS A 33 29.11 -11.09 15.54
C CYS A 33 29.06 -12.55 16.01
N PRO A 34 29.19 -13.56 15.12
CA PRO A 34 29.16 -14.96 15.52
C PRO A 34 30.34 -15.39 16.39
N ALA A 35 31.44 -14.64 16.39
CA ALA A 35 32.65 -14.98 17.13
C ALA A 35 32.62 -14.56 18.60
N CYS A 36 31.84 -13.54 18.97
CA CYS A 36 31.76 -13.05 20.35
C CYS A 36 30.34 -12.77 20.84
N GLY A 37 29.32 -12.89 20.00
CA GLY A 37 27.93 -12.63 20.37
C GLY A 37 27.55 -11.15 20.52
N ARG A 38 28.45 -10.21 20.23
CA ARG A 38 28.11 -8.78 20.23
C ARG A 38 26.98 -8.53 19.24
N THR A 39 25.95 -7.82 19.67
CA THR A 39 24.76 -7.51 18.89
C THR A 39 24.49 -6.02 18.97
N GLU A 40 24.27 -5.37 17.83
CA GLU A 40 24.06 -3.93 17.70
C GLU A 40 22.89 -3.66 16.74
N PRO A 41 22.06 -2.62 16.95
CA PRO A 41 21.04 -2.25 15.97
C PRO A 41 21.67 -1.88 14.62
N THR A 42 21.05 -2.30 13.52
CA THR A 42 21.51 -1.92 12.18
C THR A 42 21.40 -0.40 12.00
N GLY A 43 22.48 0.23 11.54
CA GLY A 43 22.52 1.68 11.31
C GLY A 43 22.81 2.53 12.55
N TRP A 44 23.15 1.91 13.69
CA TRP A 44 23.64 2.66 14.85
C TRP A 44 25.01 3.29 14.53
N ALA A 45 25.07 4.62 14.53
CA ALA A 45 26.25 5.38 14.10
C ALA A 45 27.50 5.11 14.96
N GLU A 46 27.30 4.83 16.25
CA GLU A 46 28.35 4.51 17.21
C GLU A 46 28.68 3.01 17.27
N GLY A 47 28.01 2.19 16.43
CA GLY A 47 28.20 0.75 16.37
C GLY A 47 29.61 0.38 15.93
N GLN A 48 30.21 -0.62 16.59
CA GLN A 48 31.54 -1.11 16.26
C GLN A 48 31.51 -2.18 15.17
N LEU A 49 30.38 -2.89 15.02
CA LEU A 49 30.23 -4.01 14.08
C LEU A 49 30.09 -3.57 12.62
N ALA A 50 29.58 -2.37 12.37
CA ALA A 50 29.34 -1.86 11.01
C ALA A 50 30.66 -1.60 10.25
N SER A 51 31.74 -1.32 10.97
CA SER A 51 33.04 -0.94 10.38
C SER A 51 33.86 -2.12 9.85
N GLY A 52 33.47 -3.36 10.15
CA GLY A 52 34.25 -4.57 9.84
C GLY A 52 35.61 -4.65 10.55
N LYS A 53 35.89 -3.73 11.48
CA LYS A 53 37.11 -3.69 12.29
C LYS A 53 36.97 -4.57 13.53
N SER A 54 38.10 -4.78 14.20
CA SER A 54 38.10 -5.39 15.52
C SER A 54 37.28 -4.53 16.50
N HIS A 55 36.57 -5.21 17.41
CA HIS A 55 35.63 -4.57 18.33
C HIS A 55 35.75 -5.18 19.72
N ARG A 56 35.35 -4.43 20.76
CA ARG A 56 35.36 -4.97 22.13
C ARG A 56 34.30 -6.07 22.30
N ARG A 57 34.66 -7.14 23.03
CA ARG A 57 33.72 -8.22 23.38
C ARG A 57 32.62 -7.69 24.34
N PRO A 58 31.38 -8.23 24.29
CA PRO A 58 30.24 -7.71 25.04
C PRO A 58 30.18 -8.22 26.49
N TYR A 59 31.18 -8.99 26.94
CA TYR A 59 31.23 -9.62 28.26
C TYR A 59 32.59 -9.34 28.93
N PRO A 60 32.66 -9.44 30.28
CA PRO A 60 33.90 -9.25 31.03
C PRO A 60 35.00 -10.22 30.59
N ASN A 61 36.24 -9.73 30.54
CA ASN A 61 37.40 -10.55 30.23
C ASN A 61 38.05 -11.08 31.52
N HIS A 62 38.07 -12.40 31.70
CA HIS A 62 38.74 -13.06 32.82
C HIS A 62 40.14 -13.61 32.43
N GLY A 63 40.80 -12.99 31.45
CA GLY A 63 42.16 -13.32 31.02
C GLY A 63 42.27 -14.55 30.10
N LYS A 64 41.15 -15.15 29.68
CA LYS A 64 41.13 -16.35 28.82
C LYS A 64 41.13 -16.06 27.32
N GLN A 65 41.03 -14.79 26.93
CA GLN A 65 40.87 -14.38 25.53
C GLN A 65 41.28 -12.92 25.31
N PRO A 66 41.60 -12.51 24.07
CA PRO A 66 41.87 -11.12 23.73
C PRO A 66 40.68 -10.20 23.99
N GLU A 67 40.95 -8.98 24.46
CA GLU A 67 39.98 -7.89 24.66
C GLU A 67 39.17 -7.58 23.40
N LEU A 68 39.84 -7.59 22.26
CA LEU A 68 39.26 -7.31 20.96
C LEU A 68 38.88 -8.62 20.25
N CYS A 69 37.72 -8.61 19.62
CA CYS A 69 37.26 -9.65 18.72
C CYS A 69 37.50 -9.19 17.27
N GLU A 70 38.10 -10.06 16.46
CA GLU A 70 38.32 -9.85 15.03
C GLU A 70 37.16 -10.39 14.17
N GLY A 71 36.08 -10.87 14.81
CA GLY A 71 34.89 -11.33 14.11
C GLY A 71 34.20 -10.20 13.34
N ARG A 72 33.37 -10.59 12.38
CA ARG A 72 32.59 -9.64 11.56
C ARG A 72 31.12 -9.70 11.94
N GLY A 73 30.48 -8.52 11.96
CA GLY A 73 29.04 -8.42 12.08
C GLY A 73 28.36 -8.93 10.80
N ARG A 74 27.26 -9.66 10.97
CA ARG A 74 26.31 -9.98 9.89
C ARG A 74 24.93 -9.46 10.28
N ALA A 75 24.16 -8.99 9.31
CA ALA A 75 22.78 -8.60 9.53
C ALA A 75 21.92 -9.84 9.84
N ILE A 76 21.15 -9.78 10.92
CA ILE A 76 20.19 -10.80 11.33
C ILE A 76 18.89 -10.15 11.80
N VAL A 77 17.82 -10.94 11.77
CA VAL A 77 16.55 -10.64 12.44
C VAL A 77 16.39 -11.64 13.58
N LEU A 78 15.92 -11.18 14.74
CA LEU A 78 15.65 -12.08 15.86
C LEU A 78 14.25 -12.63 15.73
N GLY A 79 14.09 -13.94 15.90
CA GLY A 79 12.80 -14.62 15.85
C GLY A 79 12.59 -15.50 17.06
N HIS A 80 11.34 -15.62 17.50
CA HIS A 80 10.90 -16.60 18.49
C HIS A 80 9.79 -17.45 17.88
N GLU A 81 9.91 -18.76 18.02
CA GLU A 81 8.95 -19.74 17.54
C GLU A 81 8.38 -20.51 18.74
N PHE A 82 7.06 -20.60 18.84
CA PHE A 82 6.39 -21.35 19.89
C PHE A 82 5.05 -21.90 19.41
N LEU A 83 4.66 -23.06 19.96
CA LEU A 83 3.34 -23.65 19.71
C LEU A 83 2.28 -22.88 20.51
N THR A 84 1.18 -22.50 19.88
CA THR A 84 0.07 -21.82 20.54
C THR A 84 -1.26 -22.10 19.83
N ASP A 85 -2.36 -21.73 20.47
CA ASP A 85 -3.67 -21.65 19.85
C ASP A 85 -3.77 -20.36 19.06
N ILE A 86 -4.14 -20.44 17.78
CA ILE A 86 -4.27 -19.29 16.87
C ILE A 86 -5.68 -19.26 16.30
N ALA A 87 -6.28 -18.08 16.22
CA ALA A 87 -7.44 -17.81 15.38
C ALA A 87 -7.04 -16.82 14.29
N LEU A 88 -7.33 -17.15 13.03
CA LEU A 88 -7.06 -16.31 11.87
C LEU A 88 -8.39 -15.81 11.28
N PHE A 89 -8.53 -14.49 11.17
CA PHE A 89 -9.63 -13.80 10.50
C PHE A 89 -9.10 -13.26 9.17
N SER A 90 -9.57 -13.83 8.07
CA SER A 90 -9.24 -13.40 6.71
C SER A 90 -10.38 -12.57 6.16
N PHE A 91 -10.13 -11.29 5.89
CA PHE A 91 -11.10 -10.34 5.38
C PHE A 91 -10.91 -10.13 3.89
N ARG A 92 -11.98 -10.32 3.12
CA ARG A 92 -12.07 -9.96 1.70
C ARG A 92 -12.79 -8.61 1.57
N LEU A 93 -12.16 -7.69 0.85
CA LEU A 93 -12.63 -6.31 0.71
C LEU A 93 -13.41 -6.16 -0.61
N SER A 94 -14.35 -5.21 -0.64
CA SER A 94 -15.02 -4.83 -1.89
C SER A 94 -14.04 -4.11 -2.84
N PRO A 95 -14.31 -4.06 -4.16
CA PRO A 95 -13.43 -3.37 -5.11
C PRO A 95 -13.21 -1.89 -4.80
N GLU A 96 -14.12 -1.22 -4.09
CA GLU A 96 -13.93 0.19 -3.71
C GLU A 96 -12.95 0.35 -2.54
N LEU A 97 -12.74 -0.71 -1.74
CA LEU A 97 -11.98 -0.72 -0.51
C LEU A 97 -10.60 -1.35 -0.72
N HIS A 98 -9.53 -0.59 -0.49
CA HIS A 98 -8.16 -1.07 -0.68
C HIS A 98 -7.29 -0.80 0.53
N VAL A 99 -6.64 -1.85 1.03
CA VAL A 99 -5.68 -1.81 2.13
C VAL A 99 -4.34 -2.40 1.65
N PRO A 100 -3.50 -1.62 0.94
CA PRO A 100 -2.23 -2.12 0.45
C PRO A 100 -1.29 -2.52 1.59
N ALA A 101 -0.49 -3.56 1.35
CA ALA A 101 0.53 -4.01 2.29
C ALA A 101 1.48 -2.87 2.70
N GLY A 102 1.63 -2.66 4.00
CA GLY A 102 2.48 -1.60 4.57
C GLY A 102 1.92 -0.18 4.44
N SER A 103 0.67 0.00 3.99
CA SER A 103 0.02 1.31 4.00
C SER A 103 -0.24 1.80 5.43
N THR A 104 -0.13 3.12 5.64
CA THR A 104 -0.42 3.74 6.94
C THR A 104 -1.84 3.45 7.40
N ALA A 105 -2.83 3.60 6.51
CA ALA A 105 -4.23 3.28 6.80
C ALA A 105 -4.41 1.81 7.19
N GLY A 106 -3.77 0.88 6.46
CA GLY A 106 -3.82 -0.54 6.78
C GLY A 106 -3.23 -0.88 8.14
N ARG A 107 -2.06 -0.32 8.46
CA ARG A 107 -1.45 -0.49 9.79
C ARG A 107 -2.39 0.01 10.89
N ILE A 108 -2.96 1.21 10.73
CA ILE A 108 -3.87 1.78 11.74
C ILE A 108 -5.11 0.92 11.95
N VAL A 109 -5.80 0.60 10.85
CA VAL A 109 -7.06 -0.14 10.88
C VAL A 109 -6.86 -1.56 11.40
N LEU A 110 -5.86 -2.28 10.90
CA LEU A 110 -5.65 -3.67 11.26
C LEU A 110 -5.05 -3.85 12.65
N THR A 111 -4.17 -2.94 13.10
CA THR A 111 -3.74 -2.91 14.50
C THR A 111 -4.92 -2.62 15.42
N THR A 112 -5.77 -1.63 15.08
CA THR A 112 -6.96 -1.33 15.86
C THR A 112 -7.90 -2.54 15.98
N ILE A 113 -8.16 -3.24 14.87
CA ILE A 113 -9.02 -4.44 14.87
C ILE A 113 -8.39 -5.57 15.68
N ALA A 114 -7.08 -5.80 15.56
CA ALA A 114 -6.38 -6.81 16.34
C ALA A 114 -6.50 -6.56 17.85
N GLU A 115 -6.34 -5.31 18.29
CA GLU A 115 -6.51 -4.93 19.69
C GLU A 115 -7.96 -5.07 20.14
N ALA A 116 -8.93 -4.57 19.38
CA ALA A 116 -10.35 -4.69 19.73
C ALA A 116 -10.81 -6.15 19.80
N LEU A 117 -10.35 -7.02 18.89
CA LEU A 117 -10.63 -8.46 18.92
C LEU A 117 -9.97 -9.14 20.13
N SER A 118 -8.75 -8.74 20.49
CA SER A 118 -8.07 -9.28 21.68
C SER A 118 -8.82 -8.93 22.96
N ILE A 119 -9.28 -7.67 23.08
CA ILE A 119 -10.08 -7.20 24.23
C ILE A 119 -11.45 -7.88 24.26
N ALA A 120 -12.11 -8.00 23.10
CA ALA A 120 -13.41 -8.69 23.00
C ALA A 120 -13.31 -10.17 23.39
N ALA A 121 -12.25 -10.87 22.93
CA ALA A 121 -12.01 -12.26 23.27
C ALA A 121 -11.73 -12.45 24.76
N ALA A 122 -10.91 -11.56 25.35
CA ALA A 122 -10.60 -11.59 26.77
C ALA A 122 -11.85 -11.35 27.62
N GLY A 123 -12.67 -10.35 27.27
CA GLY A 123 -13.92 -10.05 27.95
C GLY A 123 -14.99 -11.14 27.80
N LEU A 124 -15.04 -11.83 26.64
CA LEU A 124 -15.97 -12.95 26.42
C LEU A 124 -15.65 -14.15 27.34
N LEU A 125 -14.36 -14.36 27.63
CA LEU A 125 -13.88 -15.51 28.41
C LEU A 125 -13.58 -15.18 29.86
N ASP A 126 -13.72 -13.92 30.27
CA ASP A 126 -13.36 -13.41 31.60
C ASP A 126 -11.90 -13.72 31.98
N VAL A 127 -10.98 -13.45 31.06
CA VAL A 127 -9.52 -13.62 31.23
C VAL A 127 -8.79 -12.28 31.07
N ASP A 128 -7.51 -12.24 31.44
CA ASP A 128 -6.70 -11.04 31.27
C ASP A 128 -6.42 -10.79 29.77
N ALA A 129 -6.57 -9.56 29.30
CA ALA A 129 -6.24 -9.19 27.93
C ALA A 129 -4.74 -9.40 27.60
N ALA A 130 -3.86 -9.49 28.61
CA ALA A 130 -2.46 -9.86 28.45
C ALA A 130 -2.29 -11.32 27.95
N ASP A 131 -3.24 -12.21 28.26
CA ASP A 131 -3.21 -13.62 27.88
C ASP A 131 -3.50 -13.85 26.39
N ILE A 132 -4.03 -12.84 25.71
CA ILE A 132 -4.37 -12.87 24.28
C ILE A 132 -3.49 -11.86 23.53
N GLY A 133 -2.71 -12.34 22.57
CA GLY A 133 -1.96 -11.53 21.63
C GLY A 133 -2.74 -11.34 20.34
N GLY A 134 -2.59 -10.16 19.72
CA GLY A 134 -3.16 -9.84 18.42
C GLY A 134 -2.09 -9.38 17.45
N GLY A 135 -2.28 -9.65 16.17
CA GLY A 135 -1.42 -9.18 15.10
C GLY A 135 -2.15 -9.16 13.76
N HIS A 136 -1.50 -8.61 12.74
CA HIS A 136 -2.07 -8.54 11.41
C HIS A 136 -1.03 -8.67 10.32
N ARG A 137 -1.48 -8.99 9.11
CA ARG A 137 -0.67 -9.02 7.90
C ARG A 137 -1.54 -8.85 6.66
N ALA A 138 -0.90 -8.55 5.53
CA ALA A 138 -1.56 -8.79 4.24
C ALA A 138 -1.77 -10.30 4.05
N ALA A 139 -2.86 -10.70 3.42
CA ALA A 139 -3.11 -12.11 3.12
C ALA A 139 -1.96 -12.69 2.28
N LEU A 140 -1.58 -13.94 2.54
CA LEU A 140 -0.47 -14.62 1.84
C LEU A 140 -0.91 -15.17 0.48
N ASN A 141 -1.55 -14.33 -0.34
CA ASN A 141 -2.11 -14.68 -1.64
C ASN A 141 -2.14 -13.44 -2.57
N GLU A 142 -2.64 -13.61 -3.81
CA GLU A 142 -2.79 -12.52 -4.79
C GLU A 142 -3.73 -11.40 -4.29
N GLY A 143 -4.71 -11.73 -3.43
CA GLY A 143 -5.61 -10.77 -2.81
C GLY A 143 -4.87 -9.81 -1.87
N GLY A 144 -4.00 -10.34 -1.01
CA GLY A 144 -3.18 -9.54 -0.11
C GLY A 144 -2.08 -8.74 -0.79
N ALA A 145 -1.49 -9.27 -1.87
CA ALA A 145 -0.56 -8.50 -2.71
C ALA A 145 -1.24 -7.26 -3.31
N ARG A 146 -2.52 -7.37 -3.71
CA ARG A 146 -3.32 -6.26 -4.25
C ARG A 146 -3.93 -5.35 -3.18
N GLY A 147 -3.85 -5.72 -1.91
CA GLY A 147 -4.53 -5.00 -0.82
C GLY A 147 -6.05 -5.17 -0.80
N SER A 148 -6.55 -6.25 -1.40
CA SER A 148 -7.97 -6.62 -1.43
C SER A 148 -8.33 -7.74 -0.44
N GLU A 149 -7.33 -8.37 0.17
CA GLU A 149 -7.50 -9.34 1.26
C GLU A 149 -6.47 -9.09 2.37
N VAL A 150 -6.92 -9.07 3.62
CA VAL A 150 -6.08 -8.77 4.79
C VAL A 150 -6.40 -9.75 5.91
N GLU A 151 -5.43 -10.03 6.77
CA GLU A 151 -5.56 -11.01 7.84
C GLU A 151 -5.26 -10.37 9.19
N VAL A 152 -6.13 -10.63 10.16
CA VAL A 152 -5.88 -10.38 11.58
C VAL A 152 -5.85 -11.73 12.26
N PHE A 153 -4.92 -11.92 13.19
CA PHE A 153 -4.82 -13.15 13.96
C PHE A 153 -4.75 -12.84 15.44
N LEU A 154 -5.36 -13.72 16.22
CA LEU A 154 -5.21 -13.78 17.67
C LEU A 154 -4.42 -15.03 18.03
N TYR A 155 -3.71 -14.98 19.15
CA TYR A 155 -3.01 -16.14 19.70
C TYR A 155 -2.93 -16.10 21.22
N ASP A 156 -2.86 -17.27 21.86
CA ASP A 156 -2.60 -17.31 23.31
C ASP A 156 -1.12 -16.98 23.58
N THR A 157 -0.86 -16.11 24.54
CA THR A 157 0.52 -15.74 24.91
C THR A 157 1.21 -16.82 25.73
N ALA A 158 0.45 -17.69 26.40
CA ALA A 158 0.97 -18.85 27.12
C ALA A 158 1.58 -19.88 26.14
N PRO A 159 2.86 -20.27 26.29
CA PRO A 159 3.46 -21.31 25.48
C PRO A 159 2.68 -22.62 25.57
N GLY A 160 2.43 -23.24 24.43
CA GLY A 160 1.60 -24.45 24.32
C GLY A 160 0.11 -24.17 24.16
N GLY A 161 -0.37 -22.93 24.27
CA GLY A 161 -1.77 -22.54 24.06
C GLY A 161 -2.69 -22.99 25.20
N ALA A 162 -3.34 -22.01 25.85
CA ALA A 162 -4.30 -22.23 26.93
C ALA A 162 -5.71 -22.60 26.41
N GLY A 163 -5.96 -22.40 25.12
CA GLY A 163 -7.23 -22.64 24.46
C GLY A 163 -8.16 -21.42 24.40
N PHE A 164 -7.74 -20.24 24.90
CA PHE A 164 -8.62 -19.06 24.99
C PHE A 164 -9.04 -18.58 23.60
N VAL A 165 -8.08 -18.32 22.73
CA VAL A 165 -8.38 -17.82 21.39
C VAL A 165 -9.24 -18.79 20.59
N ARG A 166 -9.05 -20.10 20.76
CA ARG A 166 -9.89 -21.11 20.10
C ARG A 166 -11.32 -21.10 20.63
N ALA A 167 -11.50 -20.91 21.93
CA ALA A 167 -12.82 -20.80 22.55
C ALA A 167 -13.53 -19.52 22.09
N ALA A 168 -12.85 -18.37 22.11
CA ALA A 168 -13.41 -17.09 21.67
C ALA A 168 -13.80 -17.10 20.18
N ALA A 169 -13.04 -17.80 19.33
CA ALA A 169 -13.29 -17.89 17.89
C ALA A 169 -14.34 -18.95 17.49
N GLN A 170 -15.02 -19.61 18.44
CA GLN A 170 -16.11 -20.55 18.12
C GLN A 170 -17.28 -19.86 17.41
N ASP A 171 -17.61 -18.63 17.83
CA ASP A 171 -18.52 -17.74 17.11
C ASP A 171 -17.77 -16.49 16.65
N PRO A 172 -17.16 -16.53 15.46
CA PRO A 172 -16.37 -15.41 14.97
C PRO A 172 -17.23 -14.19 14.60
N ILE A 173 -18.54 -14.36 14.34
CA ILE A 173 -19.44 -13.25 14.07
C ILE A 173 -19.73 -12.49 15.37
N ASP A 174 -20.06 -13.19 16.45
CA ASP A 174 -20.29 -12.57 17.76
C ASP A 174 -19.04 -11.83 18.25
N LEU A 175 -17.87 -12.44 18.09
CA LEU A 175 -16.60 -11.82 18.46
C LEU A 175 -16.32 -10.53 17.67
N LEU A 176 -16.58 -10.50 16.36
CA LEU A 176 -16.45 -9.28 15.55
C LEU A 176 -17.47 -8.20 15.94
N LYS A 177 -18.69 -8.58 16.31
CA LYS A 177 -19.72 -7.63 16.79
C LYS A 177 -19.32 -7.01 18.12
N ARG A 178 -18.81 -7.80 19.07
CA ARG A 178 -18.27 -7.29 20.35
C ARG A 178 -17.07 -6.37 20.14
N ALA A 179 -16.18 -6.71 19.21
CA ALA A 179 -15.08 -5.83 18.82
C ALA A 179 -15.61 -4.50 18.28
N LEU A 180 -16.66 -4.52 17.44
CA LEU A 180 -17.31 -3.30 16.96
C LEU A 180 -17.95 -2.49 18.10
N GLU A 181 -18.65 -3.13 19.04
CA GLU A 181 -19.24 -2.48 20.22
C GLU A 181 -18.18 -1.75 21.07
N ILE A 182 -17.00 -2.34 21.27
CA ILE A 182 -15.89 -1.69 21.98
C ILE A 182 -15.42 -0.42 21.25
N LEU A 183 -15.30 -0.50 19.92
CA LEU A 183 -14.84 0.62 19.09
C LEU A 183 -15.84 1.79 19.07
N GLU A 184 -17.14 1.47 19.07
CA GLU A 184 -18.23 2.45 19.03
C GLU A 184 -18.61 2.98 20.42
N GLY A 185 -18.46 2.19 21.47
CA GLY A 185 -18.91 2.52 22.83
C GLY A 185 -18.11 3.60 23.56
N CYS A 186 -16.94 3.98 23.06
CA CYS A 186 -16.13 5.05 23.64
C CYS A 186 -16.46 6.44 23.03
N GLN A 187 -16.08 7.52 23.71
CA GLN A 187 -16.25 8.91 23.22
C GLN A 187 -14.90 9.64 23.01
N CYS A 188 -13.77 8.93 23.05
CA CYS A 188 -12.46 9.52 22.77
C CYS A 188 -12.28 9.82 21.27
N SER A 189 -11.33 10.70 20.94
CA SER A 189 -11.05 11.13 19.56
C SER A 189 -10.43 10.06 18.66
N SER A 190 -9.61 9.15 19.21
CA SER A 190 -8.99 8.06 18.44
C SER A 190 -8.88 6.79 19.26
N SER A 191 -8.16 6.84 20.38
CA SER A 191 -7.97 5.72 21.31
C SER A 191 -7.63 6.25 22.70
N CYS A 192 -8.00 5.51 23.75
CA CYS A 192 -7.65 5.83 25.13
C CYS A 192 -7.49 4.55 25.96
N TYR A 193 -6.99 4.68 27.20
CA TYR A 193 -6.81 3.54 28.11
C TYR A 193 -8.12 2.88 28.57
N ALA A 194 -9.26 3.56 28.39
CA ALA A 194 -10.56 2.99 28.71
C ALA A 194 -11.16 2.13 27.58
N CYS A 195 -10.59 2.16 26.37
CA CYS A 195 -11.12 1.40 25.22
C CYS A 195 -10.11 0.48 24.54
N LEU A 196 -8.96 1.00 24.10
CA LEU A 196 -8.02 0.24 23.25
C LEU A 196 -6.58 0.25 23.77
N ARG A 197 -6.17 1.29 24.50
CA ARG A 197 -4.78 1.44 24.93
C ARG A 197 -4.50 0.60 26.17
N SER A 198 -3.36 -0.04 26.17
CA SER A 198 -2.76 -0.71 27.32
C SER A 198 -1.27 -0.38 27.38
N HIS A 199 -0.60 -0.74 28.48
CA HIS A 199 0.86 -0.64 28.53
C HIS A 199 1.57 -1.58 27.55
N LYS A 200 0.94 -2.72 27.21
CA LYS A 200 1.44 -3.73 26.27
C LYS A 200 1.58 -3.16 24.86
N ASN A 201 0.58 -2.42 24.39
CA ASN A 201 0.52 -1.85 23.04
C ASN A 201 1.04 -0.39 22.97
N ARG A 202 1.85 0.06 23.94
CA ARG A 202 2.39 1.43 24.00
C ARG A 202 3.07 1.93 22.72
N TRP A 203 3.70 1.01 21.98
CA TRP A 203 4.40 1.33 20.73
C TRP A 203 3.44 1.53 19.56
N ASP A 204 2.24 1.00 19.68
CA ASP A 204 1.19 1.03 18.67
C ASP A 204 0.15 2.13 18.95
N HIS A 205 0.24 2.89 20.05
CA HIS A 205 -0.76 3.92 20.41
C HIS A 205 -0.99 4.95 19.30
N ALA A 206 0.05 5.29 18.52
CA ALA A 206 -0.06 6.20 17.38
C ALA A 206 -0.85 5.60 16.20
N ASP A 207 -1.01 4.28 16.18
CA ASP A 207 -1.69 3.51 15.15
C ASP A 207 -3.06 3.00 15.61
N LEU A 208 -3.58 3.47 16.74
CA LEU A 208 -4.91 3.10 17.21
C LEU A 208 -5.92 4.21 16.92
N ASP A 209 -6.91 3.89 16.08
CA ASP A 209 -8.02 4.77 15.71
C ASP A 209 -9.33 3.98 15.66
N ARG A 210 -10.13 4.13 16.72
CA ARG A 210 -11.38 3.39 16.89
C ARG A 210 -12.39 3.65 15.78
N HIS A 211 -12.39 4.85 15.19
CA HIS A 211 -13.35 5.22 14.17
C HIS A 211 -13.03 4.50 12.86
N LEU A 212 -11.76 4.47 12.48
CA LEU A 212 -11.31 3.72 11.30
C LEU A 212 -11.51 2.21 11.46
N GLY A 213 -11.24 1.67 12.66
CA GLY A 213 -11.54 0.28 12.99
C GLY A 213 -13.03 -0.06 12.88
N ALA A 214 -13.90 0.77 13.49
CA ALA A 214 -15.35 0.57 13.47
C ALA A 214 -15.91 0.64 12.04
N THR A 215 -15.48 1.62 11.25
CA THR A 215 -15.89 1.76 9.85
C THR A 215 -15.48 0.54 9.02
N PHE A 216 -14.29 -0.02 9.25
CA PHE A 216 -13.89 -1.26 8.59
C PHE A 216 -14.77 -2.45 9.01
N LEU A 217 -15.04 -2.63 10.30
CA LEU A 217 -15.88 -3.73 10.77
C LEU A 217 -17.34 -3.61 10.28
N ARG A 218 -17.93 -2.41 10.24
CA ARG A 218 -19.25 -2.19 9.65
C ARG A 218 -19.28 -2.55 8.17
N HIS A 219 -18.23 -2.21 7.41
CA HIS A 219 -18.12 -2.61 6.02
C HIS A 219 -18.06 -4.14 5.85
N ILE A 220 -17.33 -4.83 6.72
CA ILE A 220 -17.22 -6.30 6.68
C ILE A 220 -18.52 -6.99 7.10
N LEU A 221 -19.15 -6.53 8.19
CA LEU A 221 -20.32 -7.17 8.79
C LEU A 221 -21.63 -6.82 8.07
N TYR A 222 -21.76 -5.58 7.60
CA TYR A 222 -23.02 -5.02 7.11
C TYR A 222 -22.94 -4.51 5.67
N GLY A 223 -21.76 -4.54 5.04
CA GLY A 223 -21.58 -4.04 3.67
C GLY A 223 -21.65 -2.51 3.56
N GLU A 224 -21.58 -1.80 4.68
CA GLU A 224 -21.63 -0.33 4.69
C GLU A 224 -20.43 0.29 3.98
N ARG A 225 -20.66 1.32 3.17
CA ARG A 225 -19.56 2.07 2.57
C ARG A 225 -18.82 2.87 3.65
N PRO A 226 -17.47 2.91 3.62
CA PRO A 226 -16.72 3.78 4.53
C PRO A 226 -17.04 5.25 4.32
N TRP A 227 -17.50 5.93 5.37
CA TRP A 227 -17.81 7.35 5.37
C TRP A 227 -17.00 8.11 6.43
N ILE A 228 -16.59 9.33 6.07
CA ILE A 228 -16.11 10.33 7.01
C ILE A 228 -17.34 11.03 7.59
N PRO A 229 -17.50 11.09 8.93
CA PRO A 229 -18.56 11.86 9.55
C PRO A 229 -18.44 13.36 9.20
N ASP A 230 -19.58 14.04 8.99
CA ASP A 230 -19.59 15.43 8.51
C ASP A 230 -18.76 16.39 9.39
N HIS A 231 -18.87 16.28 10.72
CA HIS A 231 -18.07 17.08 11.66
C HIS A 231 -16.55 16.84 11.55
N VAL A 232 -16.13 15.63 11.15
CA VAL A 232 -14.71 15.31 10.90
C VAL A 232 -14.28 15.95 9.58
N GLU A 233 -15.10 15.86 8.53
CA GLU A 233 -14.81 16.50 7.27
C GLU A 233 -14.72 18.03 7.43
N ASP A 234 -15.66 18.65 8.14
CA ASP A 234 -15.67 20.10 8.39
C ASP A 234 -14.39 20.54 9.09
N ARG A 235 -14.00 19.88 10.19
CA ARG A 235 -12.74 20.15 10.89
C ARG A 235 -11.52 20.07 9.98
N LEU A 236 -11.45 19.07 9.11
CA LEU A 236 -10.30 18.89 8.20
C LEU A 236 -10.27 19.95 7.10
N LEU A 237 -11.43 20.34 6.58
CA LEU A 237 -11.54 21.43 5.62
C LEU A 237 -11.24 22.78 6.26
N ASP A 238 -11.60 22.99 7.53
CA ASP A 238 -11.23 24.18 8.31
C ASP A 238 -9.71 24.25 8.50
N MET A 239 -9.07 23.13 8.86
CA MET A 239 -7.60 23.04 8.96
C MET A 239 -6.92 23.42 7.64
N LEU A 240 -7.41 22.89 6.51
CA LEU A 240 -6.90 23.25 5.19
C LEU A 240 -7.12 24.73 4.88
N GLN A 241 -8.33 25.24 5.13
CA GLN A 241 -8.67 26.63 4.87
C GLN A 241 -7.75 27.58 5.64
N THR A 242 -7.52 27.33 6.94
CA THR A 242 -6.65 28.15 7.77
C THR A 242 -5.23 28.17 7.22
N ASP A 243 -4.62 27.00 6.97
CA ASP A 243 -3.22 26.91 6.51
C ASP A 243 -3.03 27.53 5.12
N LEU A 244 -3.97 27.30 4.19
CA LEU A 244 -3.96 27.90 2.86
C LEU A 244 -4.09 29.43 2.92
N THR A 245 -4.98 29.95 3.76
CA THR A 245 -5.18 31.39 3.94
C THR A 245 -3.95 32.05 4.56
N ASP A 246 -3.35 31.41 5.58
CA ASP A 246 -2.11 31.88 6.21
C ASP A 246 -0.93 31.84 5.23
N GLY A 247 -0.94 30.89 4.30
CA GLY A 247 -0.02 30.82 3.17
C GLY A 247 -0.21 31.91 2.10
N GLY A 248 -1.25 32.75 2.22
CA GLY A 248 -1.56 33.84 1.29
C GLY A 248 -2.44 33.43 0.10
N GLU A 249 -2.97 32.21 0.11
CA GLU A 249 -3.81 31.70 -0.98
C GLU A 249 -5.26 32.18 -0.82
N LYS A 250 -5.90 32.50 -1.94
CA LYS A 250 -7.33 32.82 -1.93
C LYS A 250 -8.14 31.53 -1.89
N VAL A 251 -8.99 31.39 -0.88
CA VAL A 251 -9.83 30.20 -0.65
C VAL A 251 -11.30 30.61 -0.51
N ASP A 252 -12.18 29.93 -1.24
CA ASP A 252 -13.62 30.17 -1.18
C ASP A 252 -14.31 28.98 -0.49
N ARG A 253 -14.94 29.25 0.67
CA ARG A 253 -15.74 28.30 1.44
C ARG A 253 -17.23 28.56 1.20
N SER A 254 -17.91 27.62 0.53
CA SER A 254 -19.37 27.73 0.32
C SER A 254 -20.16 27.44 1.60
N PRO A 255 -21.43 27.90 1.70
CA PRO A 255 -22.32 27.57 2.82
C PRO A 255 -22.53 26.07 3.02
N ASP A 256 -22.45 25.28 1.95
CA ASP A 256 -22.58 23.82 1.99
C ASP A 256 -21.31 23.13 2.52
N GLY A 257 -20.25 23.88 2.86
CA GLY A 257 -19.00 23.31 3.37
C GLY A 257 -18.09 22.76 2.26
N ILE A 258 -18.23 23.26 1.03
CA ILE A 258 -17.28 22.98 -0.06
C ILE A 258 -16.13 23.98 0.00
N LEU A 259 -14.88 23.50 -0.08
CA LEU A 259 -13.65 24.31 -0.10
C LEU A 259 -13.08 24.37 -1.53
N SER A 260 -12.94 25.56 -2.10
CA SER A 260 -12.44 25.72 -3.47
C SER A 260 -11.31 26.74 -3.55
N LEU A 261 -10.46 26.58 -4.57
CA LEU A 261 -9.29 27.40 -4.83
C LEU A 261 -9.46 28.17 -6.16
N PRO A 262 -9.96 29.41 -6.14
CA PRO A 262 -10.22 30.19 -7.35
C PRO A 262 -8.99 30.39 -8.24
N ALA A 263 -7.82 30.66 -7.63
CA ALA A 263 -6.57 30.86 -8.35
C ALA A 263 -6.05 29.60 -9.09
N TYR A 264 -6.61 28.44 -8.76
CA TYR A 264 -6.18 27.13 -9.28
C TYR A 264 -7.26 26.49 -10.17
N GLY A 265 -7.88 27.30 -11.03
CA GLY A 265 -8.92 26.86 -11.97
C GLY A 265 -10.26 26.53 -11.28
N GLY A 266 -10.53 27.13 -10.11
CA GLY A 266 -11.72 26.83 -9.32
C GLY A 266 -11.77 25.39 -8.82
N ARG A 267 -10.61 24.73 -8.67
CA ARG A 267 -10.54 23.36 -8.17
C ARG A 267 -11.16 23.24 -6.79
N THR A 268 -11.79 22.11 -6.53
CA THR A 268 -12.44 21.85 -5.26
C THR A 268 -11.66 20.81 -4.48
N LEU A 269 -11.41 21.05 -3.20
CA LEU A 269 -10.72 20.12 -2.32
C LEU A 269 -11.73 19.15 -1.69
N ILE A 270 -11.53 17.85 -1.89
CA ILE A 270 -12.41 16.78 -1.41
C ILE A 270 -11.63 15.87 -0.49
N VAL A 271 -12.12 15.67 0.73
CA VAL A 271 -11.51 14.72 1.66
C VAL A 271 -11.96 13.30 1.30
N SER A 272 -11.00 12.40 1.10
CA SER A 272 -11.21 10.97 0.86
C SER A 272 -11.05 10.18 2.16
N HIS A 273 -11.89 9.18 2.38
CA HIS A 273 -11.74 8.30 3.54
C HIS A 273 -10.48 7.42 3.35
N PRO A 274 -9.64 7.15 4.37
CA PRO A 274 -8.34 6.45 4.20
C PRO A 274 -8.38 5.06 3.57
N LEU A 275 -9.57 4.49 3.54
CA LEU A 275 -9.88 3.15 3.05
C LEU A 275 -10.37 3.14 1.59
N ILE A 276 -10.80 4.28 1.06
CA ILE A 276 -11.27 4.42 -0.34
C ILE A 276 -10.41 5.48 -1.04
N ARG A 277 -9.87 5.15 -2.20
CA ARG A 277 -8.91 6.03 -2.90
C ARG A 277 -9.57 6.86 -3.98
N ASP A 278 -9.21 8.13 -4.01
CA ASP A 278 -9.63 9.09 -5.04
C ASP A 278 -11.16 9.12 -5.21
N GLN A 279 -11.89 8.99 -4.10
CA GLN A 279 -13.34 9.06 -4.08
C GLN A 279 -13.83 9.98 -2.96
N PRO A 280 -15.04 10.55 -3.10
CA PRO A 280 -15.64 11.33 -2.04
C PRO A 280 -15.76 10.52 -0.74
N GLY A 281 -15.13 11.02 0.32
CA GLY A 281 -15.09 10.38 1.64
C GLY A 281 -16.33 10.64 2.49
N SER A 282 -17.04 11.74 2.27
CA SER A 282 -18.29 12.07 2.97
C SER A 282 -19.53 11.92 2.08
N GLN A 283 -20.69 11.81 2.72
CA GLN A 283 -21.96 11.75 2.01
C GLN A 283 -22.24 13.05 1.25
N ARG A 284 -21.86 14.21 1.84
CA ARG A 284 -21.92 15.52 1.21
C ARG A 284 -21.14 15.56 -0.11
N ALA A 285 -19.86 15.21 -0.07
CA ALA A 285 -19.00 15.23 -1.25
C ALA A 285 -19.46 14.21 -2.30
N PHE A 286 -20.02 13.08 -1.86
CA PHE A 286 -20.56 12.06 -2.75
C PHE A 286 -21.81 12.53 -3.49
N ASN A 287 -22.78 13.12 -2.77
CA ASN A 287 -24.03 13.61 -3.33
C ASN A 287 -23.82 14.75 -4.35
N ARG A 288 -22.78 15.57 -4.14
CA ARG A 288 -22.38 16.63 -5.07
C ARG A 288 -21.91 16.06 -6.43
N GLY A 289 -21.44 14.82 -6.46
CA GLY A 289 -20.83 14.23 -7.65
C GLY A 289 -19.40 14.68 -7.91
N ARG A 290 -18.76 13.98 -8.84
CA ARG A 290 -17.36 14.23 -9.22
C ARG A 290 -17.27 15.32 -10.28
N ASN A 291 -16.29 16.21 -10.11
CA ASN A 291 -15.87 17.18 -11.10
C ASN A 291 -14.43 16.92 -11.52
N ILE A 292 -14.09 17.25 -12.76
CA ILE A 292 -12.74 17.05 -13.31
C ILE A 292 -11.69 17.87 -12.52
N SER A 293 -12.09 19.02 -11.99
CA SER A 293 -11.24 19.88 -11.18
C SER A 293 -11.16 19.47 -9.71
N ASP A 294 -11.77 18.35 -9.31
CA ASP A 294 -11.65 17.89 -7.93
C ASP A 294 -10.23 17.47 -7.57
N ARG A 295 -9.80 17.82 -6.37
CA ARG A 295 -8.56 17.31 -5.77
C ARG A 295 -8.90 16.51 -4.53
N TYR A 296 -8.60 15.22 -4.59
CA TYR A 296 -8.83 14.29 -3.49
C TYR A 296 -7.64 14.30 -2.51
N LEU A 297 -7.93 14.51 -1.24
CA LEU A 297 -6.96 14.53 -0.15
C LEU A 297 -7.33 13.46 0.88
N ASP A 298 -6.42 12.55 1.16
CA ASP A 298 -6.64 11.51 2.16
C ASP A 298 -6.84 12.10 3.57
N GLN A 299 -7.84 11.63 4.31
CA GLN A 299 -8.14 12.11 5.66
C GLN A 299 -6.92 12.08 6.60
N LEU A 300 -6.13 10.99 6.59
CA LEU A 300 -4.96 10.87 7.47
C LEU A 300 -3.83 11.80 7.04
N LEU A 301 -3.74 12.11 5.75
CA LEU A 301 -2.78 13.08 5.24
C LEU A 301 -3.10 14.48 5.79
N VAL A 302 -4.36 14.92 5.73
CA VAL A 302 -4.77 16.23 6.27
C VAL A 302 -4.59 16.26 7.79
N ASP A 303 -4.99 15.19 8.49
CA ASP A 303 -5.01 15.14 9.95
C ASP A 303 -3.60 15.02 10.58
N ARG A 304 -2.69 14.27 9.95
CA ARG A 304 -1.36 13.95 10.52
C ARG A 304 -0.18 14.61 9.80
N ALA A 305 -0.40 15.18 8.63
CA ALA A 305 0.65 15.74 7.79
C ALA A 305 0.14 16.94 6.98
N LEU A 306 -0.51 17.90 7.64
CA LEU A 306 -1.14 19.08 7.03
C LEU A 306 -0.24 19.81 6.02
N PRO A 307 1.07 20.08 6.28
CA PRO A 307 1.92 20.72 5.27
C PRO A 307 2.02 19.92 3.96
N ALA A 308 2.08 18.59 4.03
CA ALA A 308 2.09 17.74 2.84
C ALA A 308 0.71 17.70 2.16
N ALA A 309 -0.38 17.84 2.93
CA ALA A 309 -1.73 17.96 2.40
C ALA A 309 -1.91 19.28 1.62
N VAL A 310 -1.39 20.38 2.17
CA VAL A 310 -1.45 21.72 1.57
C VAL A 310 -0.62 21.76 0.28
N LEU A 311 0.59 21.20 0.29
CA LEU A 311 1.36 21.02 -0.94
C LEU A 311 0.55 20.25 -1.98
N ARG A 312 -0.07 19.13 -1.63
CA ARG A 312 -0.92 18.37 -2.56
C ARG A 312 -2.19 19.10 -3.01
N ALA A 313 -2.73 20.00 -2.19
CA ALA A 313 -3.87 20.83 -2.54
C ALA A 313 -3.50 21.89 -3.59
N LEU A 314 -2.35 22.55 -3.37
CA LEU A 314 -1.80 23.62 -4.21
C LEU A 314 -1.06 23.11 -5.44
N ASP A 315 -0.51 21.90 -5.38
CA ASP A 315 0.27 21.31 -6.46
C ASP A 315 -0.49 21.46 -7.77
N ALA A 316 0.07 22.24 -8.68
CA ALA A 316 -0.41 22.33 -10.06
C ALA A 316 -0.26 20.98 -10.79
N SER A 317 0.43 19.99 -10.21
CA SER A 317 0.68 18.70 -10.82
C SER A 317 1.04 17.59 -9.82
N SER A 318 0.09 16.71 -9.56
CA SER A 318 0.33 15.26 -9.36
C SER A 318 -0.89 14.41 -9.74
N ASP A 319 -1.67 14.92 -10.71
CA ASP A 319 -2.71 14.18 -11.45
C ASP A 319 -2.98 14.83 -12.84
N GLY A 320 -1.93 15.39 -13.46
CA GLY A 320 -2.12 16.16 -14.69
C GLY A 320 -0.86 16.71 -15.34
N GLU A 321 0.22 15.95 -15.46
CA GLU A 321 1.06 16.14 -16.65
C GLU A 321 0.27 15.52 -17.83
N GLY A 322 -0.30 16.39 -18.67
CA GLY A 322 -0.94 16.06 -19.95
C GLY A 322 -2.37 15.50 -19.90
N GLN A 323 -3.38 16.33 -19.57
CA GLN A 323 -4.72 16.06 -20.14
C GLN A 323 -4.79 16.49 -21.60
N ASP A 324 -4.18 17.63 -21.93
CA ASP A 324 -3.92 17.93 -23.33
C ASP A 324 -2.77 17.05 -23.83
N PRO A 325 -2.99 16.25 -24.88
CA PRO A 325 -1.92 15.49 -25.46
C PRO A 325 -0.83 16.45 -25.97
N PRO A 326 0.47 16.12 -25.83
CA PRO A 326 1.58 16.91 -26.36
C PRO A 326 1.70 16.81 -27.90
N PHE A 327 0.57 16.56 -28.58
CA PHE A 327 0.40 16.36 -30.01
C PHE A 327 -1.00 16.78 -30.42
N VAL A 328 -1.18 17.10 -31.70
CA VAL A 328 -2.48 17.50 -32.24
C VAL A 328 -3.23 16.26 -32.73
N TYR A 329 -4.50 16.14 -32.36
CA TYR A 329 -5.37 15.11 -32.91
C TYR A 329 -5.59 15.32 -34.41
N SER A 330 -5.64 14.24 -35.15
CA SER A 330 -5.85 14.24 -36.60
C SER A 330 -6.95 13.25 -37.00
N ALA A 331 -7.48 13.40 -38.21
CA ALA A 331 -8.45 12.45 -38.77
C ALA A 331 -7.82 11.09 -39.13
N SER A 332 -6.49 11.04 -39.28
CA SER A 332 -5.70 9.86 -39.61
C SER A 332 -4.27 10.05 -39.15
N GLY A 333 -3.58 8.99 -38.73
CA GLY A 333 -2.20 9.09 -38.26
C GLY A 333 -1.85 7.96 -37.30
N VAL A 334 -1.07 8.28 -36.26
CA VAL A 334 -0.68 7.30 -35.24
C VAL A 334 -1.88 7.05 -34.30
N PRO A 335 -2.33 5.79 -34.12
CA PRO A 335 -3.43 5.44 -33.22
C PRO A 335 -3.15 5.85 -31.77
N VAL A 336 -4.15 6.40 -31.08
CA VAL A 336 -4.05 6.88 -29.69
C VAL A 336 -4.95 6.06 -28.76
N TYR A 337 -4.39 5.62 -27.63
CA TYR A 337 -5.07 4.95 -26.53
C TYR A 337 -4.92 5.77 -25.24
N CYS A 338 -6.04 6.12 -24.63
CA CYS A 338 -6.08 7.05 -23.50
C CYS A 338 -5.92 6.36 -22.15
N ALA A 339 -6.09 5.03 -22.11
CA ALA A 339 -5.84 4.19 -20.95
C ALA A 339 -5.19 2.87 -21.37
N LEU A 340 -4.47 2.23 -20.44
CA LEU A 340 -3.87 0.92 -20.70
C LEU A 340 -4.94 -0.18 -20.87
N SER A 341 -6.13 0.01 -20.30
CA SER A 341 -7.28 -0.88 -20.48
C SER A 341 -7.83 -0.89 -21.90
N ASP A 342 -7.55 0.16 -22.69
CA ASP A 342 -8.01 0.24 -24.09
C ASP A 342 -7.23 -0.72 -24.99
N LEU A 343 -6.10 -1.27 -24.52
CA LEU A 343 -5.22 -2.17 -25.25
C LEU A 343 -5.58 -3.66 -25.02
N SER A 344 -6.84 -4.01 -25.20
CA SER A 344 -7.38 -5.38 -24.98
C SER A 344 -7.13 -6.37 -26.14
N GLY A 345 -6.31 -6.00 -27.13
CA GLY A 345 -5.91 -6.85 -28.25
C GLY A 345 -4.52 -7.47 -28.07
N SER A 346 -3.91 -7.90 -29.18
CA SER A 346 -2.52 -8.36 -29.25
C SER A 346 -1.69 -7.41 -30.11
N GLY A 347 -0.35 -7.37 -29.97
CA GLY A 347 0.52 -6.43 -30.68
C GLY A 347 0.18 -6.17 -32.16
N PRO A 348 0.10 -7.19 -33.03
CA PRO A 348 -0.29 -7.00 -34.44
C PRO A 348 -1.77 -6.62 -34.63
N ASN A 349 -2.65 -6.94 -33.68
CA ASN A 349 -4.10 -6.75 -33.74
C ASN A 349 -4.63 -5.95 -32.53
N LEU A 350 -4.04 -4.77 -32.29
CA LEU A 350 -4.59 -3.84 -31.30
C LEU A 350 -6.01 -3.41 -31.71
N PRO A 351 -6.91 -3.16 -30.74
CA PRO A 351 -8.31 -2.83 -31.04
C PRO A 351 -8.41 -1.52 -31.82
N PRO A 352 -9.38 -1.38 -32.74
CA PRO A 352 -9.54 -0.15 -33.50
C PRO A 352 -9.85 1.02 -32.56
N THR A 353 -9.27 2.19 -32.85
CA THR A 353 -9.51 3.45 -32.14
C THR A 353 -9.99 4.51 -33.14
N SER A 354 -10.82 5.44 -32.67
CA SER A 354 -11.25 6.62 -33.43
C SER A 354 -10.32 7.83 -33.20
N LEU A 355 -9.28 7.69 -32.37
CA LEU A 355 -8.36 8.75 -32.01
C LEU A 355 -7.01 8.54 -32.72
N PHE A 356 -6.57 9.55 -33.47
CA PHE A 356 -5.29 9.56 -34.16
C PHE A 356 -4.52 10.84 -33.87
N ALA A 357 -3.20 10.77 -33.91
CA ALA A 357 -2.30 11.90 -33.75
C ALA A 357 -1.45 12.11 -35.01
N ASP A 358 -1.22 13.37 -35.37
CA ASP A 358 -0.22 13.73 -36.37
C ASP A 358 1.16 13.82 -35.71
N ILE A 359 1.98 12.79 -35.89
CA ILE A 359 3.36 12.73 -35.40
C ILE A 359 4.31 12.65 -36.60
N PRO A 360 5.00 13.76 -36.94
CA PRO A 360 5.97 13.75 -38.02
C PRO A 360 7.08 12.73 -37.76
N ASN A 361 7.38 11.90 -38.77
CA ASN A 361 8.44 10.87 -38.72
C ASN A 361 8.26 9.80 -37.63
N ALA A 362 7.02 9.50 -37.22
CA ALA A 362 6.77 8.33 -36.37
C ALA A 362 7.19 7.04 -37.10
N PRO A 363 7.88 6.10 -36.42
CA PRO A 363 8.19 4.80 -37.00
C PRO A 363 6.92 4.06 -37.47
N GLU A 364 7.08 3.18 -38.47
CA GLU A 364 6.00 2.29 -38.89
C GLU A 364 5.52 1.40 -37.72
N ASN A 365 4.24 1.02 -37.75
CA ASN A 365 3.61 0.18 -36.73
C ASN A 365 3.68 0.74 -35.31
N THR A 366 3.61 2.06 -35.17
CA THR A 366 3.56 2.73 -33.86
C THR A 366 2.14 2.98 -33.38
N PHE A 367 2.01 3.14 -32.07
CA PHE A 367 0.81 3.66 -31.41
C PHE A 367 1.23 4.49 -30.20
N ILE A 368 0.32 5.35 -29.77
CA ILE A 368 0.47 6.19 -28.58
C ILE A 368 -0.38 5.60 -27.47
N ALA A 369 0.20 5.45 -26.28
CA ALA A 369 -0.56 5.10 -25.09
C ALA A 369 -0.24 6.05 -23.94
N ARG A 370 -1.28 6.39 -23.17
CA ARG A 370 -1.14 7.11 -21.92
C ARG A 370 -0.93 6.14 -20.76
N LEU A 371 0.06 6.41 -19.92
CA LEU A 371 0.24 5.63 -18.69
C LEU A 371 -0.77 6.09 -17.65
N ASP A 372 -1.57 5.16 -17.14
CA ASP A 372 -2.54 5.42 -16.07
C ASP A 372 -2.08 4.88 -14.71
N VAL A 373 -0.86 4.33 -14.67
CA VAL A 373 -0.26 3.72 -13.50
C VAL A 373 1.27 3.82 -13.55
N GLU A 374 1.88 4.14 -12.41
CA GLU A 374 3.33 4.21 -12.25
C GLU A 374 3.90 2.81 -12.03
N THR A 375 4.58 2.29 -13.05
CA THR A 375 5.28 1.00 -12.98
C THR A 375 6.76 1.11 -13.33
N MET A 376 7.19 2.20 -13.97
CA MET A 376 8.54 2.36 -14.49
C MET A 376 9.15 3.75 -14.17
N GLU A 377 8.57 4.54 -13.26
CA GLU A 377 8.89 5.96 -13.03
C GLU A 377 10.34 6.25 -12.60
N ASN A 378 11.06 5.27 -12.06
CA ASN A 378 12.47 5.37 -11.67
C ASN A 378 13.45 4.73 -12.67
N THR A 379 12.95 4.32 -13.84
CA THR A 379 13.79 3.71 -14.88
C THR A 379 14.63 4.79 -15.57
N LYS A 380 15.95 4.66 -15.52
CA LYS A 380 16.87 5.60 -16.19
C LYS A 380 16.93 5.32 -17.69
N LEU A 381 16.14 6.05 -18.47
CA LEU A 381 16.19 6.07 -19.94
C LEU A 381 16.59 7.45 -20.50
N GLY A 382 17.49 8.15 -19.79
CA GLY A 382 18.02 9.46 -20.21
C GLY A 382 17.29 10.67 -19.63
N GLU A 383 16.13 10.47 -18.99
CA GLU A 383 15.32 11.51 -18.35
C GLU A 383 15.20 11.23 -16.83
N THR A 384 14.93 12.28 -16.04
CA THR A 384 14.93 12.17 -14.57
C THR A 384 13.79 11.28 -14.05
N ARG A 385 12.57 11.40 -14.62
CA ARG A 385 11.36 10.58 -14.33
C ARG A 385 10.34 10.57 -15.50
N PRO A 386 10.65 9.90 -16.64
CA PRO A 386 9.80 9.94 -17.84
C PRO A 386 8.44 9.22 -17.72
N PHE A 387 8.32 8.21 -16.84
CA PHE A 387 7.18 7.27 -16.84
C PHE A 387 6.25 7.48 -15.65
N THR A 388 5.81 8.71 -15.45
CA THR A 388 4.83 9.07 -14.40
C THR A 388 3.41 8.78 -14.87
N LYS A 389 2.45 8.70 -13.95
CA LYS A 389 1.03 8.58 -14.32
C LYS A 389 0.60 9.85 -15.06
N GLY A 390 -0.03 9.67 -16.22
CA GLY A 390 -0.57 10.73 -17.06
C GLY A 390 0.24 10.99 -18.33
N THR A 391 1.50 10.56 -18.39
CA THR A 391 2.39 10.82 -19.52
C THR A 391 2.04 10.00 -20.76
N TRP A 392 2.38 10.57 -21.92
CA TRP A 392 2.11 10.01 -23.23
C TRP A 392 3.39 9.46 -23.86
N HIS A 393 3.33 8.24 -24.38
CA HIS A 393 4.50 7.59 -24.98
C HIS A 393 4.15 6.91 -26.30
N ILE A 394 5.13 6.93 -27.21
CA ILE A 394 5.10 6.14 -28.44
C ILE A 394 5.66 4.76 -28.14
N PHE A 395 4.93 3.75 -28.61
CA PHE A 395 5.31 2.36 -28.62
C PHE A 395 5.38 1.85 -30.06
N VAL A 396 6.36 1.02 -30.36
CA VAL A 396 6.43 0.26 -31.62
C VAL A 396 5.85 -1.11 -31.33
N ARG A 397 4.87 -1.56 -32.13
CA ARG A 397 4.25 -2.89 -31.97
C ARG A 397 5.33 -3.97 -31.98
N ALA A 398 5.20 -4.92 -31.07
CA ALA A 398 6.14 -6.02 -30.90
C ALA A 398 5.39 -7.25 -30.38
N ASP A 399 5.75 -8.42 -30.88
CA ASP A 399 5.18 -9.73 -30.55
C ASP A 399 6.13 -10.61 -29.72
N ALA A 400 7.34 -10.13 -29.43
CA ALA A 400 8.37 -10.83 -28.69
C ALA A 400 9.13 -9.91 -27.70
N PRO A 401 9.77 -10.47 -26.65
CA PRO A 401 10.53 -9.70 -25.68
C PRO A 401 11.65 -8.87 -26.32
N GLY A 402 11.75 -7.60 -25.92
CA GLY A 402 12.79 -6.65 -26.37
C GLY A 402 13.69 -6.16 -25.24
N ARG A 403 14.72 -5.40 -25.60
CA ARG A 403 15.61 -4.73 -24.62
C ARG A 403 14.95 -3.55 -23.93
N MET A 404 14.04 -2.86 -24.62
CA MET A 404 13.29 -1.74 -24.07
C MET A 404 12.14 -2.25 -23.19
N PRO A 405 11.71 -1.48 -22.18
CA PRO A 405 10.45 -1.73 -21.48
C PRO A 405 9.29 -1.90 -22.46
N MET A 406 8.36 -2.79 -22.15
CA MET A 406 7.27 -3.18 -23.05
C MET A 406 5.92 -3.06 -22.37
N LEU A 407 4.91 -2.75 -23.18
CA LEU A 407 3.52 -3.01 -22.85
C LEU A 407 3.21 -4.48 -23.11
N ILE A 408 2.71 -5.16 -22.09
CA ILE A 408 2.32 -6.57 -22.14
C ILE A 408 0.95 -6.76 -21.50
N ARG A 409 0.24 -7.79 -21.95
CA ARG A 409 -1.11 -8.13 -21.51
C ARG A 409 -1.17 -9.57 -21.01
N ARG A 410 -1.97 -9.82 -19.97
CA ARG A 410 -2.34 -11.17 -19.54
C ARG A 410 -3.55 -11.68 -20.30
N THR A 411 -3.49 -12.93 -20.75
CA THR A 411 -4.59 -13.61 -21.47
C THR A 411 -5.33 -14.64 -20.61
N ASP A 412 -4.87 -14.89 -19.39
CA ASP A 412 -5.43 -15.88 -18.46
C ASP A 412 -6.54 -15.31 -17.54
N GLY A 413 -7.06 -14.12 -17.86
CA GLY A 413 -8.09 -13.43 -17.05
C GLY A 413 -7.58 -12.91 -15.71
N LYS A 414 -6.27 -12.92 -15.47
CA LYS A 414 -5.63 -12.34 -14.28
C LYS A 414 -5.05 -10.97 -14.59
N SER A 415 -4.64 -10.26 -13.53
CA SER A 415 -3.98 -8.96 -13.63
C SER A 415 -2.51 -9.05 -13.26
N PHE A 416 -1.70 -8.11 -13.73
CA PHE A 416 -0.36 -7.88 -13.18
C PHE A 416 -0.48 -7.22 -11.81
N GLN A 417 0.35 -7.63 -10.85
CA GLN A 417 0.35 -7.05 -9.51
C GLN A 417 0.75 -5.57 -9.55
N ALA A 418 1.72 -5.20 -10.38
CA ALA A 418 2.21 -3.83 -10.46
C ALA A 418 1.15 -2.82 -10.93
N SER A 419 0.39 -3.17 -11.97
CA SER A 419 -0.65 -2.31 -12.56
C SER A 419 -2.03 -2.50 -11.94
N GLY A 420 -2.32 -3.69 -11.38
CA GLY A 420 -3.67 -4.08 -10.97
C GLY A 420 -4.62 -4.29 -12.15
N LYS A 421 -4.10 -4.41 -13.37
CA LYS A 421 -4.86 -4.52 -14.64
C LYS A 421 -4.34 -5.67 -15.49
N GLU A 422 -5.08 -6.05 -16.54
CA GLU A 422 -4.63 -7.03 -17.54
C GLU A 422 -3.38 -6.55 -18.29
N VAL A 423 -3.25 -5.25 -18.51
CA VAL A 423 -2.10 -4.63 -19.18
C VAL A 423 -1.16 -4.00 -18.15
N THR A 424 0.15 -4.13 -18.38
CA THR A 424 1.18 -3.43 -17.61
C THR A 424 2.31 -2.95 -18.51
N PHE A 425 3.04 -1.95 -18.02
CA PHE A 425 4.30 -1.51 -18.63
C PHE A 425 5.48 -1.97 -17.77
N GLY A 426 6.44 -2.70 -18.34
CA GLY A 426 7.56 -3.28 -17.59
C GLY A 426 8.69 -3.82 -18.45
N SER A 427 9.86 -4.07 -17.86
CA SER A 427 10.98 -4.72 -18.53
C SER A 427 10.83 -6.24 -18.48
N VAL A 428 10.77 -6.88 -19.65
CA VAL A 428 10.61 -8.34 -19.75
C VAL A 428 11.96 -9.00 -19.97
N GLY A 429 12.36 -9.88 -19.06
CA GLY A 429 13.57 -10.71 -19.19
C GLY A 429 13.35 -11.94 -20.07
N ALA A 430 14.44 -12.63 -20.42
CA ALA A 430 14.38 -13.90 -21.13
C ALA A 430 13.53 -14.95 -20.37
N SER A 431 12.86 -15.84 -21.11
CA SER A 431 12.12 -16.96 -20.50
C SER A 431 13.08 -17.87 -19.74
N ILE A 432 12.70 -18.25 -18.52
CA ILE A 432 13.40 -19.25 -17.72
C ILE A 432 12.51 -20.49 -17.63
N LYS A 433 13.07 -21.66 -17.95
CA LYS A 433 12.38 -22.94 -17.74
C LYS A 433 12.42 -23.31 -16.26
N GLU A 434 11.26 -23.34 -15.64
CA GLU A 434 11.09 -23.77 -14.25
C GLU A 434 10.03 -24.87 -14.20
N SER A 435 10.42 -26.07 -13.75
CA SER A 435 9.54 -27.24 -13.69
C SER A 435 8.86 -27.61 -15.03
N GLY A 436 9.54 -27.37 -16.16
CA GLY A 436 9.04 -27.70 -17.50
C GLY A 436 8.10 -26.66 -18.13
N ILE A 437 7.80 -25.56 -17.42
CA ILE A 437 6.96 -24.46 -17.91
C ILE A 437 7.87 -23.25 -18.20
N ASP A 438 7.71 -22.67 -19.39
CA ASP A 438 8.41 -21.45 -19.81
C ASP A 438 7.73 -20.21 -19.17
N ARG A 439 8.50 -19.41 -18.43
CA ARG A 439 8.00 -18.21 -17.73
C ARG A 439 8.81 -16.97 -18.05
N TYR A 440 8.11 -15.87 -18.36
CA TYR A 440 8.71 -14.54 -18.44
C TYR A 440 8.86 -13.93 -17.06
N ARG A 441 10.02 -13.28 -16.83
CA ARG A 441 10.25 -12.46 -15.64
C ARG A 441 10.01 -11.00 -15.98
N VAL A 442 8.93 -10.43 -15.48
CA VAL A 442 8.59 -9.01 -15.64
C VAL A 442 9.19 -8.23 -14.47
N ARG A 443 9.90 -7.14 -14.76
CA ARG A 443 10.52 -6.26 -13.77
C ARG A 443 9.98 -4.85 -13.93
N TYR A 444 9.81 -4.20 -12.78
CA TYR A 444 9.27 -2.84 -12.70
C TYR A 444 10.33 -1.90 -12.12
N GLY A 445 10.30 -0.65 -12.58
CA GLY A 445 11.16 0.43 -12.14
C GLY A 445 10.42 1.37 -11.20
N SER A 446 9.62 0.83 -10.27
CA SER A 446 8.77 1.61 -9.38
C SER A 446 9.09 1.37 -7.90
N LEU A 447 8.87 2.38 -7.06
CA LEU A 447 8.98 2.25 -5.60
C LEU A 447 7.71 1.71 -4.95
N ARG A 448 6.64 1.48 -5.74
CA ARG A 448 5.37 0.96 -5.21
C ARG A 448 5.55 -0.46 -4.65
N PRO A 449 4.96 -0.78 -3.48
CA PRO A 449 5.05 -2.12 -2.91
C PRO A 449 4.53 -3.25 -3.81
N THR A 450 3.59 -2.91 -4.72
CA THR A 450 2.99 -3.82 -5.70
C THR A 450 3.86 -4.03 -6.94
N ALA A 451 4.83 -3.16 -7.21
CA ALA A 451 5.70 -3.23 -8.38
C ALA A 451 6.93 -4.13 -8.15
N ARG A 452 6.67 -5.37 -7.69
CA ARG A 452 7.71 -6.39 -7.51
C ARG A 452 7.90 -7.19 -8.78
N ALA A 453 9.08 -7.78 -8.96
CA ALA A 453 9.29 -8.65 -10.11
C ALA A 453 8.31 -9.84 -10.08
N GLU A 454 7.59 -10.04 -11.18
CA GLU A 454 6.59 -11.09 -11.35
C GLU A 454 7.10 -12.15 -12.33
N GLN A 455 6.79 -13.42 -12.06
CA GLN A 455 6.95 -14.48 -13.05
C GLN A 455 5.58 -14.82 -13.63
N VAL A 456 5.46 -14.80 -14.95
CA VAL A 456 4.21 -15.11 -15.65
C VAL A 456 4.48 -16.19 -16.70
N ASN A 457 3.59 -17.16 -16.83
CA ASN A 457 3.73 -18.19 -17.85
C ASN A 457 3.75 -17.55 -19.25
N SER A 458 4.62 -18.05 -20.11
CA SER A 458 4.84 -17.49 -21.45
C SER A 458 3.61 -17.61 -22.36
N ASP A 459 2.76 -18.62 -22.14
CA ASP A 459 1.48 -18.83 -22.85
C ASP A 459 0.36 -17.89 -22.37
N ALA A 460 0.54 -17.26 -21.21
CA ALA A 460 -0.42 -16.34 -20.59
C ALA A 460 -0.08 -14.86 -20.81
N VAL A 461 0.92 -14.55 -21.66
CA VAL A 461 1.39 -13.18 -21.91
C VAL A 461 1.41 -12.87 -23.39
N GLU A 462 0.77 -11.77 -23.77
CA GLU A 462 0.87 -11.16 -25.09
C GLU A 462 1.70 -9.88 -25.04
N PHE A 463 2.54 -9.67 -26.05
CA PHE A 463 3.29 -8.45 -26.23
C PHE A 463 2.50 -7.47 -27.09
N LEU A 464 2.42 -6.22 -26.63
CA LEU A 464 1.67 -5.15 -27.31
C LEU A 464 2.61 -4.20 -28.05
N GLY A 465 3.68 -3.77 -27.39
CA GLY A 465 4.67 -2.87 -27.99
C GLY A 465 5.85 -2.56 -27.09
N ALA A 466 6.99 -2.28 -27.72
CA ALA A 466 8.20 -1.82 -27.07
C ALA A 466 8.21 -0.29 -26.99
N PHE A 467 8.65 0.26 -25.86
CA PHE A 467 8.81 1.70 -25.68
C PHE A 467 9.79 2.29 -26.71
N HIS A 468 9.38 3.39 -27.35
CA HIS A 468 10.19 4.11 -28.32
C HIS A 468 10.58 5.51 -27.84
N LYS A 469 9.60 6.34 -27.46
CA LYS A 469 9.85 7.75 -27.11
C LYS A 469 8.77 8.32 -26.18
N THR A 470 9.16 9.20 -25.26
CA THR A 470 8.25 10.05 -24.48
C THR A 470 7.82 11.26 -25.29
N LEU A 471 6.53 11.59 -25.28
CA LEU A 471 6.01 12.79 -25.93
C LEU A 471 5.88 13.92 -24.90
N GLY A 472 6.28 15.14 -25.30
CA GLY A 472 6.20 16.32 -24.43
C GLY A 472 7.32 16.46 -23.40
N ALA A 473 8.36 15.61 -23.46
CA ALA A 473 9.58 15.72 -22.67
C ALA A 473 10.56 16.77 -23.21
#